data_AF-K7LLM3-F1
#
_entry.id   AF-K7LLM3-F1
#
_cell.length_a   1.000
_cell.length_b   1.000
_cell.length_c   1.000
_cell.angle_alpha   90.00
_cell.angle_beta   90.00
_cell.angle_gamma   90.00
#
_symmetry.space_group_name_H-M   'P 1'
#
loop_
_entity.id
_entity.type
_entity.pdbx_description
1 polymer ?
#
loop_
_entity_poly.entity_id
_entity_poly.type
_entity_poly.pdbx_seq_one_letter_code
_entity_poly.pdbx_strand_id
1 'polypeptide(L)'
;MISDSTYAISIIRSTNMFHPSAVIIKRIQALLCLSRTVHVRHTLHQGNAWADFLAKKSASQEKQFLTWNDPTSEDISTVLMADVMGVAFTRE
;
A
#
# COMPACT_ATOMS: atom_id res chain seq x y z
N MET A 1 -3.44 -3.41 8.52
CA MET A 1 -3.01 -3.14 7.13
C MET A 1 -4.16 -2.55 6.37
N ILE A 2 -3.90 -1.49 5.61
CA ILE A 2 -4.89 -0.80 4.79
C ILE A 2 -4.43 -0.91 3.32
N SER A 3 -5.35 -1.11 2.38
CA SER A 3 -5.07 -1.12 0.94
C SER A 3 -6.29 -0.65 0.16
N ASP A 4 -6.07 0.06 -0.93
CA ASP A 4 -7.10 0.48 -1.89
C ASP A 4 -7.34 -0.54 -3.02
N SER A 5 -6.53 -1.62 -3.09
CA SER A 5 -6.73 -2.69 -4.06
C SER A 5 -7.68 -3.76 -3.52
N THR A 6 -8.93 -3.70 -3.97
CA THR A 6 -9.93 -4.76 -3.70
C THR A 6 -9.44 -6.13 -4.20
N TYR A 7 -8.73 -6.15 -5.33
CA TYR A 7 -8.12 -7.35 -5.89
C TYR A 7 -7.03 -7.92 -4.97
N ALA A 8 -6.10 -7.09 -4.48
CA ALA A 8 -5.06 -7.56 -3.56
C ALA A 8 -5.67 -8.15 -2.28
N ILE A 9 -6.72 -7.51 -1.73
CA ILE A 9 -7.40 -8.01 -0.53
C ILE A 9 -8.10 -9.34 -0.81
N SER A 10 -8.75 -9.51 -1.98
CA SER A 10 -9.45 -10.74 -2.30
C SER A 10 -8.50 -11.93 -2.43
N ILE A 11 -7.36 -11.76 -3.13
CA ILE A 11 -6.36 -12.82 -3.29
C ILE A 11 -5.65 -13.15 -1.98
N ILE A 12 -5.45 -12.18 -1.08
CA ILE A 12 -4.90 -12.42 0.26
C ILE A 12 -5.88 -13.23 1.11
N ARG A 13 -7.18 -12.99 0.98
CA ARG A 13 -8.21 -13.74 1.73
C ARG A 13 -8.39 -15.17 1.22
N SER A 14 -8.34 -15.35 -0.10
CA SER A 14 -8.50 -16.67 -0.73
C SER A 14 -7.60 -16.79 -1.94
N THR A 15 -6.41 -17.37 -1.73
CA THR A 15 -5.40 -17.51 -2.78
C THR A 15 -5.58 -18.80 -3.56
N ASN A 16 -5.53 -18.71 -4.89
CA ASN A 16 -5.35 -19.88 -5.75
C ASN A 16 -3.87 -20.30 -5.77
N MET A 17 -3.58 -21.60 -5.58
CA MET A 17 -2.22 -22.14 -5.62
C MET A 17 -1.48 -21.92 -6.94
N PHE A 18 -2.21 -21.73 -8.05
CA PHE A 18 -1.66 -21.47 -9.37
C PHE A 18 -1.51 -19.97 -9.69
N HIS A 19 -1.79 -19.08 -8.72
CA HIS A 19 -1.61 -17.65 -8.92
C HIS A 19 -0.11 -17.33 -9.13
N PRO A 20 0.26 -16.47 -10.11
CA PRO A 20 1.67 -16.15 -10.37
C PRO A 20 2.44 -15.66 -9.14
N SER A 21 1.75 -14.97 -8.24
CA SER A 21 2.29 -14.46 -6.97
C SER A 21 1.98 -15.33 -5.74
N ALA A 22 1.59 -16.61 -5.90
CA ALA A 22 1.13 -17.47 -4.80
C ALA A 22 2.13 -17.54 -3.63
N VAL A 23 3.44 -17.58 -3.92
CA VAL A 23 4.50 -17.58 -2.89
C VAL A 23 4.47 -16.32 -2.03
N ILE A 24 4.34 -15.14 -2.66
CA ILE A 24 4.28 -13.85 -1.95
C ILE A 24 3.00 -13.78 -1.12
N ILE A 25 1.88 -14.18 -1.69
CA ILE A 25 0.59 -14.14 -0.99
C ILE A 25 0.60 -15.07 0.23
N LYS A 26 1.18 -16.27 0.12
CA LYS A 26 1.33 -17.20 1.24
C LYS A 26 2.22 -16.64 2.36
N ARG A 27 3.28 -15.91 2.01
CA ARG A 27 4.12 -15.19 3.00
C ARG A 27 3.32 -14.10 3.72
N ILE A 28 2.53 -13.30 2.99
CA ILE A 28 1.65 -12.30 3.58
C ILE A 28 0.66 -12.96 4.54
N GLN A 29 0.00 -14.05 4.14
CA GLN A 29 -0.91 -14.81 5.00
C GLN A 29 -0.22 -15.33 6.26
N ALA A 30 0.99 -15.88 6.16
CA ALA A 30 1.76 -16.35 7.31
C ALA A 30 2.07 -15.22 8.31
N LEU A 31 2.45 -14.04 7.82
CA LEU A 31 2.71 -12.85 8.65
C LEU A 31 1.44 -12.35 9.34
N LEU A 32 0.30 -12.37 8.65
CA LEU A 32 -1.01 -12.04 9.22
C LEU A 32 -1.44 -13.05 10.29
N CYS A 33 -1.19 -14.34 10.08
CA CYS A 33 -1.48 -15.38 11.08
C CYS A 33 -0.60 -15.25 12.33
N LEU A 34 0.68 -14.91 12.16
CA LEU A 34 1.60 -14.67 13.27
C LEU A 34 1.15 -13.47 14.12
N SER A 35 0.66 -12.43 13.46
CA SER A 35 0.23 -11.19 14.09
C SER A 35 -1.29 -11.20 14.28
N ARG A 36 -1.79 -11.90 15.29
CA ARG A 36 -3.24 -12.10 15.56
C ARG A 36 -4.09 -10.81 15.60
N THR A 37 -3.48 -9.66 15.78
CA THR A 37 -4.14 -8.34 15.85
C THR A 37 -4.16 -7.58 14.53
N VAL A 38 -3.52 -8.09 13.47
CA VAL A 38 -3.41 -7.39 12.19
C VAL A 38 -4.56 -7.81 11.29
N HIS A 39 -5.46 -6.86 11.03
CA HIS A 39 -6.52 -7.01 10.04
C HIS A 39 -6.17 -6.30 8.74
N VAL A 40 -6.53 -6.91 7.61
CA VAL A 40 -6.48 -6.28 6.29
C VAL A 40 -7.83 -5.65 5.99
N ARG A 41 -7.85 -4.34 5.80
CA ARG A 41 -9.04 -3.56 5.50
C ARG A 41 -8.88 -2.81 4.19
N HIS A 42 -9.98 -2.69 3.48
CA HIS A 42 -10.05 -1.84 2.30
C HIS A 42 -10.18 -0.38 2.74
N THR A 43 -9.48 0.52 2.05
CA THR A 43 -9.72 1.96 2.12
C THR A 43 -9.97 2.50 0.73
N LEU A 44 -10.60 3.67 0.65
CA LEU A 44 -10.61 4.42 -0.59
C LEU A 44 -9.22 5.05 -0.81
N HIS A 45 -8.91 5.34 -2.07
CA HIS A 45 -7.64 5.90 -2.50
C HIS A 45 -7.21 7.13 -1.68
N GLN A 46 -8.16 7.96 -1.24
CA GLN A 46 -7.91 9.15 -0.43
C GLN A 46 -7.32 8.86 0.96
N GLY A 47 -7.47 7.63 1.46
CA GLY A 47 -6.84 7.19 2.72
C GLY A 47 -5.54 6.40 2.49
N ASN A 48 -5.01 6.45 1.27
CA ASN A 48 -3.81 5.71 0.84
C ASN A 48 -2.97 6.52 -0.16
N ALA A 49 -3.17 7.84 -0.28
CA ALA A 49 -2.55 8.65 -1.32
C ALA A 49 -1.04 8.73 -1.11
N TRP A 50 -0.58 8.77 0.15
CA TRP A 50 0.82 8.67 0.52
C TRP A 50 1.46 7.37 0.03
N ALA A 51 0.80 6.24 0.27
CA ALA A 51 1.31 4.94 -0.16
C ALA A 51 1.37 4.83 -1.68
N ASP A 52 0.36 5.34 -2.39
CA ASP A 52 0.33 5.37 -3.86
C ASP A 52 1.41 6.29 -4.45
N PHE A 53 1.58 7.49 -3.87
CA PHE A 53 2.65 8.40 -4.26
C PHE A 53 4.02 7.75 -4.11
N LEU A 54 4.29 7.12 -2.96
CA LEU A 54 5.55 6.42 -2.74
C LEU A 54 5.73 5.26 -3.73
N ALA A 55 4.69 4.46 -3.98
CA ALA A 55 4.75 3.36 -4.95
C ALA A 55 5.07 3.85 -6.37
N LYS A 56 4.44 4.94 -6.82
CA LYS A 56 4.71 5.57 -8.13
C LYS A 56 6.11 6.18 -8.20
N LYS A 57 6.51 6.92 -7.17
CA LYS A 57 7.82 7.56 -7.10
C LYS A 57 8.95 6.53 -7.06
N SER A 58 8.74 5.39 -6.40
CA SER A 58 9.72 4.30 -6.35
C SER A 58 9.74 3.44 -7.61
N ALA A 59 8.63 3.33 -8.35
CA ALA A 59 8.58 2.59 -9.61
C ALA A 59 9.52 3.16 -10.69
N SER A 60 9.90 4.44 -10.59
CA SER A 60 10.89 5.08 -11.48
C SER A 60 12.34 4.92 -11.00
N GLN A 61 12.58 4.32 -9.83
CA GLN A 61 13.91 4.14 -9.26
C GLN A 61 14.45 2.75 -9.56
N GLU A 62 15.74 2.66 -9.91
CA GLU A 62 16.40 1.38 -10.16
C GLU A 62 16.67 0.58 -8.87
N LYS A 63 16.72 1.28 -7.72
CA LYS A 63 17.06 0.67 -6.43
C LYS A 63 15.86 -0.08 -5.86
N GLN A 64 16.07 -1.35 -5.54
CA GLN A 64 15.05 -2.20 -4.90
C GLN A 64 14.65 -1.74 -3.49
N PHE A 65 15.51 -0.98 -2.83
CA PHE A 65 15.26 -0.42 -1.51
C PHE A 65 15.83 0.99 -1.45
N LEU A 66 15.01 1.94 -1.00
CA LEU A 66 15.39 3.33 -0.85
C LEU A 66 14.93 3.85 0.51
N THR A 67 15.85 4.47 1.24
CA THR A 67 15.54 5.22 2.46
C THR A 67 15.54 6.70 2.11
N TRP A 68 14.39 7.36 2.26
CA TRP A 68 14.32 8.82 2.21
C TRP A 68 14.59 9.38 3.60
N ASN A 69 15.77 9.94 3.80
CA ASN A 69 16.16 10.59 5.05
C ASN A 69 15.76 12.07 5.09
N ASP A 70 15.22 12.60 4.00
CA ASP A 70 14.88 14.00 3.87
C ASP A 70 13.42 14.17 3.40
N PRO A 71 12.50 14.62 4.27
CA PRO A 71 11.10 14.84 3.91
C PRO A 71 10.89 16.14 3.08
N THR A 72 11.95 16.85 2.67
CA THR A 72 11.87 18.22 2.11
C THR A 72 11.44 18.33 0.65
N SER A 73 11.23 17.25 -0.11
CA SER A 73 10.59 17.42 -1.42
C SER A 73 9.13 17.83 -1.17
N GLU A 74 8.76 19.04 -1.57
CA GLU A 74 7.47 19.69 -1.28
C GLU A 74 6.29 18.71 -1.44
N ASP A 75 6.28 17.96 -2.55
CA ASP A 75 5.30 16.91 -2.89
C ASP A 75 5.03 15.88 -1.78
N ILE A 76 6.06 15.47 -1.05
CA ILE A 76 5.94 14.46 0.01
C ILE A 76 5.11 15.01 1.17
N SER A 77 5.43 16.23 1.60
CA SER A 77 4.79 16.86 2.75
C SER A 77 3.31 17.14 2.47
N THR A 78 2.97 17.58 1.25
CA THR A 78 1.60 17.88 0.83
C THR A 78 0.74 16.63 0.76
N VAL A 79 1.26 15.54 0.16
CA VAL A 79 0.50 14.28 0.05
C VAL A 79 0.28 13.66 1.43
N LEU A 80 1.30 13.67 2.29
CA LEU A 80 1.16 13.17 3.66
C LEU A 80 0.12 13.99 4.45
N MET A 81 0.15 15.31 4.32
CA MET A 81 -0.86 16.17 4.96
C MET A 81 -2.25 15.97 4.38
N ALA A 82 -2.38 15.71 3.08
CA ALA A 82 -3.67 15.40 2.46
C ALA A 82 -4.29 14.12 3.04
N ASP A 83 -3.47 13.08 3.25
CA ASP A 83 -3.89 11.83 3.91
C ASP A 83 -4.30 12.08 5.37
N VAL A 84 -3.52 12.87 6.13
CA VAL A 84 -3.82 13.22 7.54
C VAL A 84 -5.11 14.02 7.64
N MET A 85 -5.34 14.95 6.72
CA MET A 85 -6.51 15.83 6.71
C MET A 85 -7.75 15.18 6.07
N GLY A 86 -7.61 14.02 5.43
CA GLY A 86 -8.71 13.32 4.75
C GLY A 86 -9.27 14.11 3.56
N VAL A 87 -8.40 14.77 2.80
CA VAL A 87 -8.81 15.64 1.69
C VAL A 87 -9.52 14.83 0.61
N ALA A 88 -10.72 15.28 0.22
CA ALA A 88 -11.48 14.66 -0.86
C ALA A 88 -10.86 14.99 -2.22
N PHE A 89 -10.45 13.97 -2.96
CA PHE A 89 -10.02 14.09 -4.36
C PHE A 89 -11.16 13.72 -5.31
N THR A 90 -11.37 14.55 -6.33
CA THR A 90 -12.23 14.25 -7.49
C THR A 90 -11.59 13.16 -8.34
N ARG A 91 -12.36 12.11 -8.66
CA ARG A 91 -11.96 11.14 -9.69
C ARG A 91 -12.11 11.80 -11.05
N GLU A 92 -11.00 11.95 -11.76
CA GLU A 92 -11.02 12.12 -13.22
C GLU A 92 -11.51 10.83 -13.90
#